data_AF-A0A9E7GX41-F1
#
_entry.id   AF-A0A9E7GX41-F1
#
_cell.length_a   1.000
_cell.length_b   1.000
_cell.length_c   1.000
_cell.angle_alpha   90.00
_cell.angle_beta   90.00
_cell.angle_gamma   90.00
#
_symmetry.space_group_name_H-M   'P 1'
#
loop_
_entity.id
_entity.type
_entity.pdbx_description
1 polymer ?
#
loop_
_entity_poly.entity_id
_entity_poly.type
_entity_poly.pdbx_seq_one_letter_code
_entity_poly.pdbx_strand_id
1 'polypeptide(L)'
;MLESLRPHGDLRELVIQHYYGSKLSSSWMGDPVFSKLASITLDNCRKCEILPPLGQLPSLKHLLIRYFPSIKRVGREFCGGGDSKAFPALETLEFDGMYEWEEWCGVEDGDFPCLRRLLFCGCMKLKSFPDTVSRHGIP
;
A
#
# COMPACT_ATOMS: atom_id res chain seq x y z
N MET A 1 16.68 -9.65 2.42
CA MET A 1 15.35 -9.91 3.02
C MET A 1 15.20 -8.95 4.19
N LEU A 2 14.13 -8.15 4.28
CA LEU A 2 14.00 -7.13 5.33
C LEU A 2 13.59 -7.73 6.70
N GLU A 3 13.45 -9.05 6.83
CA GLU A 3 13.12 -9.73 8.08
C GLU A 3 14.05 -9.35 9.25
N SER A 4 15.33 -9.16 8.99
CA SER A 4 16.32 -8.78 10.01
C SER A 4 16.16 -7.36 10.57
N LEU A 5 15.35 -6.50 9.94
CA LEU A 5 15.20 -5.10 10.32
C LEU A 5 14.08 -4.82 11.32
N ARG A 6 13.26 -5.83 11.69
CA ARG A 6 12.01 -5.68 12.47
C ARG A 6 12.06 -4.46 13.41
N PRO A 7 11.38 -3.35 13.05
CA PRO A 7 11.48 -2.11 13.81
C PRO A 7 10.86 -2.22 15.20
N HIS A 8 11.07 -1.18 16.01
CA HIS A 8 10.36 -1.05 17.29
C HIS A 8 8.86 -0.82 17.08
N GLY A 9 8.00 -1.38 17.94
CA GLY A 9 6.54 -1.25 17.82
C GLY A 9 6.00 0.19 17.94
N ASP A 10 6.82 1.11 18.48
CA ASP A 10 6.50 2.54 18.58
C ASP A 10 6.83 3.35 17.31
N LEU A 11 7.29 2.68 16.25
CA LEU A 11 7.56 3.33 14.96
C LEU A 11 6.31 4.07 14.47
N ARG A 12 6.47 5.35 14.11
CA ARG A 12 5.38 6.21 13.62
C ARG A 12 5.44 6.45 12.12
N GLU A 13 6.64 6.37 11.55
CA GLU A 13 6.89 6.60 10.14
C GLU A 13 7.91 5.59 9.63
N LEU A 14 7.64 5.01 8.47
CA LEU A 14 8.52 4.07 7.79
C LEU A 14 8.76 4.57 6.37
N VAL A 15 10.02 4.75 6.02
CA VAL A 15 10.43 5.08 4.65
C VAL A 15 11.36 3.98 4.16
N ILE A 16 11.02 3.37 3.02
CA ILE A 16 11.87 2.40 2.33
C ILE A 16 12.13 2.92 0.93
N GLN A 17 13.40 3.16 0.61
CA GLN A 17 13.81 3.67 -0.70
C GLN A 17 14.85 2.76 -1.32
N HIS A 18 14.87 2.69 -2.65
CA HIS A 18 15.93 2.03 -3.42
C HIS A 18 16.17 0.56 -3.02
N TYR A 19 15.11 -0.16 -2.61
CA TYR A 19 15.24 -1.57 -2.27
C TYR A 19 15.39 -2.43 -3.54
N TYR A 20 16.49 -3.18 -3.60
CA TYR A 20 16.84 -4.02 -4.77
C TYR A 20 16.39 -5.48 -4.64
N GLY A 21 15.67 -5.85 -3.58
CA GLY A 21 15.12 -7.20 -3.45
C GLY A 21 13.83 -7.36 -4.27
N SER A 22 13.54 -8.60 -4.67
CA SER A 22 12.33 -8.93 -5.45
C SER A 22 11.06 -9.03 -4.62
N LYS A 23 11.20 -9.21 -3.31
CA LYS A 23 10.08 -9.26 -2.36
C LYS A 23 10.32 -8.24 -1.26
N LEU A 24 9.41 -7.26 -1.20
CA LEU A 24 9.36 -6.29 -0.11
C LEU A 24 8.64 -6.87 1.10
N SER A 25 7.60 -7.68 0.86
CA SER A 25 6.76 -8.31 1.86
C SER A 25 7.60 -9.06 2.89
N SER A 26 7.75 -8.46 4.06
CA SER A 26 8.32 -9.08 5.25
C SER A 26 7.22 -9.29 6.27
N SER A 27 7.36 -10.32 7.10
CA SER A 27 6.35 -10.76 8.07
C SER A 27 5.84 -9.64 8.97
N TRP A 28 6.70 -8.66 9.26
CA TRP A 28 6.43 -7.55 10.16
C TRP A 28 5.73 -6.35 9.49
N MET A 29 5.73 -6.20 8.16
CA MET A 29 5.24 -4.96 7.52
C MET A 29 3.73 -4.74 7.65
N GLY A 30 2.96 -5.82 7.79
CA GLY A 30 1.52 -5.79 8.05
C GLY A 30 1.14 -6.14 9.47
N ASP A 31 2.11 -6.27 10.38
CA ASP A 31 1.87 -6.75 11.74
C ASP A 31 1.16 -5.66 12.56
N PRO A 32 -0.04 -5.94 13.13
CA PRO A 32 -0.77 -4.99 13.97
C PRO A 32 0.00 -4.50 15.20
N VAL A 33 1.10 -5.16 15.58
CA VAL A 33 2.01 -4.68 16.64
C VAL A 33 2.53 -3.27 16.38
N PHE A 34 2.64 -2.85 15.10
CA PHE A 34 2.98 -1.49 14.69
C PHE A 34 1.78 -0.54 14.78
N SER A 35 1.08 -0.59 15.91
CA SER A 35 -0.16 0.17 16.15
C SER A 35 0.03 1.68 16.20
N LYS A 36 1.27 2.18 16.24
CA LYS A 36 1.57 3.63 16.18
C LYS A 36 2.03 4.10 14.79
N LEU A 37 2.22 3.18 13.84
CA LEU A 37 2.70 3.49 12.50
C LEU A 37 1.61 4.21 11.72
N ALA A 38 1.83 5.50 11.47
CA ALA A 38 0.86 6.41 10.88
C ALA A 38 1.21 6.79 9.43
N SER A 39 2.47 6.66 9.02
CA SER A 39 2.94 7.04 7.69
C SER A 39 3.88 5.98 7.12
N ILE A 40 3.66 5.60 5.86
CA ILE A 40 4.56 4.74 5.10
C ILE A 40 4.84 5.36 3.73
N THR A 41 6.11 5.46 3.38
CA THR A 41 6.56 5.79 2.02
C THR A 41 7.41 4.64 1.47
N LEU A 42 6.98 4.08 0.35
CA LEU A 42 7.74 3.09 -0.41
C LEU A 42 8.16 3.72 -1.73
N ASP A 43 9.46 3.79 -2.00
CA ASP A 43 10.00 4.54 -3.13
C ASP A 43 11.06 3.74 -3.91
N ASN A 44 10.94 3.72 -5.24
CA ASN A 44 11.96 3.23 -6.16
C ASN A 44 12.43 1.79 -5.88
N CYS A 45 11.50 0.92 -5.48
CA CYS A 45 11.74 -0.50 -5.18
C CYS A 45 11.62 -1.35 -6.46
N ARG A 46 12.59 -1.18 -7.36
CA ARG A 46 12.44 -1.53 -8.79
C ARG A 46 12.18 -3.00 -9.11
N LYS A 47 12.62 -3.94 -8.27
CA LYS A 47 12.43 -5.38 -8.52
C LYS A 47 11.18 -5.97 -7.86
N CYS A 48 10.44 -5.16 -7.10
CA CYS A 48 9.26 -5.65 -6.40
C CYS A 48 8.10 -5.80 -7.37
N GLU A 49 7.58 -7.03 -7.47
CA GLU A 49 6.45 -7.37 -8.34
C GLU A 49 5.11 -7.35 -7.60
N ILE A 50 5.16 -7.38 -6.25
CA ILE A 50 4.00 -7.45 -5.36
C ILE A 50 4.21 -6.44 -4.23
N LEU A 51 3.16 -5.68 -3.89
CA LEU A 51 3.17 -4.78 -2.74
C LEU A 51 3.08 -5.56 -1.42
N PRO A 52 3.68 -5.06 -0.33
CA PRO A 52 3.54 -5.65 0.98
C PRO A 52 2.07 -5.58 1.48
N PRO A 53 1.63 -6.54 2.32
CA PRO A 53 0.28 -6.56 2.87
C PRO A 53 0.14 -5.52 3.99
N LEU A 54 -0.20 -4.27 3.64
CA LEU A 54 -0.23 -3.15 4.60
C LEU A 54 -1.61 -2.89 5.21
N GLY A 55 -2.65 -3.52 4.69
CA GLY A 55 -4.04 -3.21 5.07
C GLY A 55 -4.43 -3.55 6.51
N GLN A 56 -3.63 -4.32 7.23
CA GLN A 56 -3.91 -4.69 8.63
C GLN A 56 -3.32 -3.71 9.66
N LEU A 57 -2.65 -2.64 9.21
CA LEU A 57 -2.08 -1.63 10.08
C LEU A 57 -3.18 -0.69 10.60
N PRO A 58 -3.49 -0.69 11.92
CA PRO A 58 -4.71 -0.07 12.44
C PRO A 58 -4.67 1.46 12.47
N SER A 59 -3.48 2.06 12.52
CA SER A 59 -3.30 3.51 12.64
C SER A 59 -2.70 4.16 11.40
N LEU A 60 -2.51 3.41 10.31
CA LEU A 60 -1.89 3.93 9.10
C LEU A 60 -2.81 4.96 8.45
N LYS A 61 -2.35 6.21 8.35
CA LYS A 61 -3.09 7.35 7.79
C LYS A 61 -2.62 7.77 6.41
N HIS A 62 -1.33 7.65 6.16
CA HIS A 62 -0.70 8.11 4.93
C HIS A 62 0.13 6.99 4.32
N LEU A 63 -0.17 6.66 3.07
CA LEU A 63 0.54 5.64 2.31
C LEU A 63 0.91 6.18 0.93
N LEU A 64 2.21 6.24 0.65
CA LEU A 64 2.77 6.77 -0.57
C LEU A 64 3.62 5.69 -1.23
N ILE A 65 3.28 5.33 -2.46
CA ILE A 65 3.89 4.23 -3.20
C ILE A 65 4.37 4.77 -4.54
N ARG A 66 5.70 4.86 -4.70
CA ARG A 66 6.33 5.57 -5.79
C ARG A 66 7.33 4.73 -6.57
N TYR A 67 7.31 4.86 -7.88
CA TYR A 67 8.30 4.30 -8.80
C TYR A 67 8.52 2.78 -8.64
N PHE A 68 7.45 2.01 -8.83
CA PHE A 68 7.48 0.54 -8.85
C PHE A 68 7.31 0.01 -10.30
N PRO A 69 8.38 -0.01 -11.12
CA PRO A 69 8.28 -0.40 -12.54
C PRO A 69 7.98 -1.89 -12.78
N SER A 70 8.15 -2.77 -11.79
CA SER A 70 7.85 -4.21 -11.93
C SER A 70 6.41 -4.56 -11.54
N ILE A 71 5.64 -3.62 -10.99
CA ILE A 71 4.26 -3.86 -10.61
C ILE A 71 3.34 -3.69 -11.81
N LYS A 72 2.62 -4.75 -12.13
CA LYS A 72 1.58 -4.77 -13.18
C LYS A 72 0.17 -4.89 -12.62
N ARG A 73 0.03 -5.51 -11.44
CA ARG A 73 -1.25 -5.71 -10.78
C ARG A 73 -1.10 -5.49 -9.27
N VAL A 74 -2.10 -4.86 -8.68
CA VAL A 74 -2.28 -4.79 -7.22
C VAL A 74 -3.57 -5.53 -6.90
N GLY A 75 -3.47 -6.64 -6.18
CA GLY A 75 -4.63 -7.44 -5.78
C GLY A 75 -4.95 -7.34 -4.28
N ARG A 76 -5.81 -8.26 -3.81
CA ARG A 76 -6.24 -8.37 -2.41
C ARG A 76 -5.07 -8.54 -1.44
N GLU A 77 -3.94 -9.09 -1.89
CA GLU A 77 -2.74 -9.25 -1.08
C GLU A 77 -2.25 -7.95 -0.45
N PHE A 78 -2.52 -6.80 -1.08
CA PHE A 78 -2.18 -5.48 -0.55
C PHE A 78 -2.98 -5.10 0.70
N CYS A 79 -4.26 -5.50 0.74
CA CYS A 79 -5.17 -5.31 1.88
C CYS A 79 -4.84 -6.24 3.08
N GLY A 80 -3.94 -7.21 2.88
CA GLY A 80 -3.65 -8.24 3.88
C GLY A 80 -4.73 -9.33 3.94
N GLY A 81 -4.39 -10.45 4.57
CA GLY A 81 -5.29 -11.60 4.72
C GLY A 81 -6.13 -11.54 5.98
N GLY A 82 -7.39 -11.96 5.90
CA GLY A 82 -8.32 -12.11 7.03
C GLY A 82 -9.72 -11.60 6.73
N ASP A 83 -10.67 -11.87 7.64
CA ASP A 83 -12.07 -11.41 7.55
C ASP A 83 -12.24 -9.92 7.92
N SER A 84 -11.15 -9.25 8.29
CA SER A 84 -11.17 -7.85 8.74
C SER A 84 -11.07 -6.88 7.57
N LYS A 85 -11.78 -5.75 7.68
CA LYS A 85 -11.73 -4.65 6.71
C LYS A 85 -10.36 -4.00 6.71
N ALA A 86 -9.83 -3.77 5.51
CA ALA A 86 -8.49 -3.27 5.31
C ALA A 86 -8.44 -1.75 5.42
N PHE A 87 -7.27 -1.26 5.85
CA PHE A 87 -6.94 0.16 5.94
C PHE A 87 -7.96 0.98 6.76
N PRO A 88 -8.23 0.60 8.03
CA PRO A 88 -9.31 1.17 8.82
C PRO A 88 -9.15 2.66 9.13
N ALA A 89 -7.93 3.21 9.08
CA ALA A 89 -7.61 4.60 9.39
C ALA A 89 -6.97 5.37 8.22
N LEU A 90 -6.88 4.77 7.02
CA LEU A 90 -6.13 5.37 5.93
C LEU A 90 -6.88 6.56 5.36
N GLU A 91 -6.27 7.74 5.43
CA GLU A 91 -6.85 9.01 4.98
C GLU A 91 -6.32 9.41 3.59
N THR A 92 -5.08 9.07 3.28
CA THR A 92 -4.41 9.41 2.00
C THR A 92 -3.66 8.22 1.44
N LEU A 93 -3.99 7.86 0.19
CA LEU A 93 -3.31 6.87 -0.62
C LEU A 93 -2.81 7.52 -1.91
N GLU A 94 -1.51 7.48 -2.15
CA GLU A 94 -0.89 8.04 -3.35
C GLU A 94 -0.08 6.96 -4.08
N PHE A 95 -0.35 6.83 -5.37
CA PHE A 95 0.46 6.07 -6.30
C PHE A 95 1.10 7.02 -7.31
N ASP A 96 2.43 7.06 -7.35
CA ASP A 96 3.18 7.95 -8.25
C ASP A 96 4.19 7.17 -9.11
N GLY A 97 4.25 7.47 -10.41
CA GLY A 97 5.22 6.91 -11.34
C GLY A 97 5.15 5.37 -11.47
N MET A 98 3.97 4.77 -11.31
CA MET A 98 3.74 3.34 -11.51
C MET A 98 3.43 3.03 -12.98
N TYR A 99 4.44 3.21 -13.84
CA TYR A 99 4.25 3.23 -15.30
C TYR A 99 3.79 1.90 -15.92
N GLU A 100 4.10 0.76 -15.28
CA GLU A 100 3.73 -0.58 -15.77
C GLU A 100 2.45 -1.13 -15.14
N TRP A 101 1.83 -0.38 -14.22
CA TRP A 101 0.65 -0.85 -13.49
C TRP A 101 -0.60 -0.81 -14.36
N GLU A 102 -1.28 -1.95 -14.50
CA GLU A 102 -2.43 -2.13 -15.40
C GLU A 102 -3.75 -2.34 -14.66
N GLU A 103 -3.74 -3.02 -13.52
CA GLU A 103 -4.95 -3.45 -12.82
C GLU A 103 -4.84 -3.29 -11.30
N TRP A 104 -5.85 -2.67 -10.69
CA TRP A 104 -6.08 -2.71 -9.25
C TRP A 104 -7.41 -3.44 -8.97
N CYS A 105 -7.34 -4.54 -8.23
CA CYS A 105 -8.50 -5.36 -7.91
C CYS A 105 -8.47 -5.88 -6.46
N GLY A 106 -9.55 -6.56 -6.06
CA GLY A 106 -9.63 -7.21 -4.76
C GLY A 106 -9.88 -6.26 -3.58
N VAL A 107 -10.45 -5.08 -3.81
CA VAL A 107 -10.98 -4.22 -2.75
C VAL A 107 -12.43 -4.61 -2.47
N GLU A 108 -12.79 -4.80 -1.21
CA GLU A 108 -14.14 -5.15 -0.78
C GLU A 108 -14.90 -3.96 -0.21
N ASP A 109 -16.23 -4.07 -0.16
CA ASP A 109 -17.08 -3.10 0.52
C ASP A 109 -16.70 -2.99 2.00
N GLY A 110 -16.48 -1.75 2.45
CA GLY A 110 -16.04 -1.45 3.81
C GLY A 110 -14.53 -1.42 4.01
N ASP A 111 -13.73 -1.81 3.01
CA ASP A 111 -12.30 -1.44 2.99
C ASP A 111 -12.17 0.08 2.81
N PHE A 112 -11.07 0.64 3.34
CA PHE A 112 -10.77 2.08 3.23
C PHE A 112 -11.86 3.01 3.79
N PRO A 113 -12.47 2.73 4.96
CA PRO A 113 -13.64 3.48 5.46
C PRO A 113 -13.35 4.96 5.78
N CYS A 114 -12.07 5.35 5.89
CA CYS A 114 -11.66 6.71 6.20
C CYS A 114 -10.92 7.40 5.04
N LEU A 115 -10.90 6.81 3.84
CA LEU A 115 -10.11 7.35 2.74
C LEU A 115 -10.73 8.63 2.19
N ARG A 116 -9.91 9.70 2.17
CA ARG A 116 -10.34 11.05 1.74
C ARG A 116 -9.64 11.49 0.47
N ARG A 117 -8.42 10.98 0.24
CA ARG A 117 -7.59 11.33 -0.92
C ARG A 117 -6.98 10.07 -1.50
N LEU A 118 -7.29 9.84 -2.77
CA LEU A 118 -6.69 8.83 -3.61
C LEU A 118 -6.08 9.56 -4.80
N LEU A 119 -4.77 9.44 -4.97
CA LEU A 119 -4.05 10.17 -6.00
C LEU A 119 -3.29 9.19 -6.90
N PHE A 120 -3.42 9.40 -8.21
CA PHE A 120 -2.66 8.70 -9.22
C PHE A 120 -1.87 9.73 -10.03
N CYS A 121 -0.55 9.69 -9.90
CA CYS A 121 0.35 10.52 -10.69
C CYS A 121 1.20 9.60 -11.58
N GLY A 122 1.29 9.87 -12.88
CA GLY A 122 2.13 9.08 -13.79
C GLY A 122 1.79 7.58 -13.91
N CYS A 123 0.56 7.14 -13.59
CA CYS A 123 0.12 5.73 -13.67
C CYS A 123 -0.54 5.43 -15.03
N MET A 124 0.20 5.60 -16.13
CA MET A 124 -0.38 5.71 -17.49
C MET A 124 -1.01 4.43 -18.06
N LYS A 125 -0.65 3.25 -17.53
CA LYS A 125 -1.18 1.98 -18.01
C LYS A 125 -2.37 1.46 -17.21
N LEU A 126 -2.76 2.15 -16.12
CA LEU A 126 -3.85 1.70 -15.25
C LEU A 126 -5.17 1.76 -16.01
N LYS A 127 -5.78 0.60 -16.25
CA LYS A 127 -7.02 0.44 -17.03
C LYS A 127 -8.22 0.07 -16.18
N SER A 128 -7.99 -0.53 -15.02
CA SER A 128 -9.04 -1.02 -14.13
C SER A 128 -8.66 -0.75 -12.68
N PHE A 129 -9.59 -0.18 -11.92
CA PHE A 129 -9.46 0.00 -10.49
C PHE A 129 -10.84 -0.12 -9.82
N PRO A 130 -10.93 -0.40 -8.50
CA PRO A 130 -12.18 -0.80 -7.87
C PRO A 130 -13.14 0.37 -7.69
N ASP A 131 -14.37 0.23 -8.20
CA ASP A 131 -15.44 1.25 -8.11
C ASP A 131 -15.75 1.70 -6.67
N THR A 132 -15.57 0.80 -5.70
CA THR A 132 -15.78 1.07 -4.27
C THR A 132 -14.92 2.23 -3.77
N VAL A 133 -13.73 2.42 -4.35
CA VAL A 133 -12.84 3.53 -4.01
C VAL A 133 -13.21 4.81 -4.78
N SER A 134 -13.72 4.67 -6.01
CA SER A 134 -14.19 5.77 -6.87
C SER A 134 -15.43 6.49 -6.32
N ARG A 135 -16.30 5.80 -5.58
CA ARG A 135 -17.53 6.36 -5.00
C ARG A 135 -17.30 7.46 -3.95
N HIS A 136 -16.06 7.66 -3.50
CA HIS A 136 -15.72 8.72 -2.56
C HIS A 136 -15.52 10.11 -3.21
N GLY A 137 -15.85 10.27 -4.51
CA GLY A 137 -15.89 11.59 -5.16
C GLY A 137 -14.49 12.21 -5.34
N ILE A 138 -13.49 11.37 -5.60
CA ILE A 138 -12.11 11.78 -5.79
C ILE A 138 -11.85 11.82 -7.31
N PRO A 139 -11.53 12.99 -7.88
CA PRO A 139 -11.29 13.13 -9.32
C PRO A 139 -10.09 12.33 -9.82
#